data_AF-A0A2T3FV15-F1
#
_entry.id   AF-A0A2T3FV15-F1
#
_cell.length_a   1.000
_cell.length_b   1.000
_cell.length_c   1.000
_cell.angle_alpha   90.00
_cell.angle_beta   90.00
_cell.angle_gamma   90.00
#
_symmetry.space_group_name_H-M   'P 1'
#
loop_
_entity.id
_entity.type
_entity.pdbx_description
1 polymer ?
#
loop_
_entity_poly.entity_id
_entity_poly.type
_entity_poly.pdbx_seq_one_letter_code
_entity_poly.pdbx_strand_id
1 'polypeptide(L)'
;MKKYLFLNAEDRRPAEESDYRYKKSKPVTAMKAKRDEEGFFIPWAMFRPIGEKGLLCELFGANPIRRAADLRMNRDLLMKEAYEHEVELLMCHIRASELWMQQEFCKEEQAMELYQKSKIQNMPKLTPDGKRKILLDAVTWKYNCVQQYKKICFQFAEAVIARDKSQNLGNTNREHFIEQFIKKANELPEANRRLLDLLYETAWHTIYVFKYGTAPEKVPAPWYDRMGGVEK
;
A
#
# COMPACT_ATOMS: atom_id res chain seq x y z
N MET A 1 -26.56 -5.44 -19.31
CA MET A 1 -25.52 -6.06 -18.45
C MET A 1 -24.97 -5.00 -17.51
N LYS A 2 -25.08 -5.21 -16.20
CA LYS A 2 -24.68 -4.25 -15.15
C LYS A 2 -23.15 -4.11 -15.14
N LYS A 3 -22.66 -2.88 -15.40
CA LYS A 3 -21.24 -2.53 -15.49
C LYS A 3 -20.67 -2.20 -14.11
N TYR A 4 -19.52 -2.78 -13.77
CA TYR A 4 -18.80 -2.51 -12.54
C TYR A 4 -17.87 -1.30 -12.73
N LEU A 5 -17.89 -0.40 -11.76
CA LEU A 5 -17.30 0.94 -11.81
C LEU A 5 -16.12 1.03 -10.86
N PHE A 6 -15.07 1.75 -11.27
CA PHE A 6 -14.04 2.27 -10.38
C PHE A 6 -14.34 3.77 -10.20
N LEU A 7 -14.82 4.17 -9.02
CA LEU A 7 -15.63 5.40 -8.89
C LEU A 7 -14.86 6.63 -8.40
N ASN A 8 -15.29 7.77 -8.95
CA ASN A 8 -14.99 9.16 -8.62
C ASN A 8 -14.97 9.47 -7.12
N ALA A 9 -14.19 10.49 -6.74
CA ALA A 9 -14.08 11.00 -5.37
C ALA A 9 -15.43 11.46 -4.77
N GLU A 10 -16.44 11.73 -5.60
CA GLU A 10 -17.78 12.17 -5.22
C GLU A 10 -18.73 11.03 -4.79
N ASP A 11 -18.41 9.76 -5.11
CA ASP A 11 -19.27 8.61 -4.80
C ASP A 11 -18.95 7.94 -3.45
N ARG A 12 -18.14 8.60 -2.61
CA ARG A 12 -17.76 8.14 -1.27
C ARG A 12 -18.97 8.12 -0.32
N ARG A 13 -19.78 7.06 -0.35
CA ARG A 13 -20.80 6.82 0.69
C ARG A 13 -20.24 5.94 1.83
N PRO A 14 -20.80 6.03 3.05
CA PRO A 14 -20.46 5.13 4.14
C PRO A 14 -21.05 3.75 3.86
N ALA A 15 -20.24 2.68 3.93
CA ALA A 15 -20.70 1.31 3.68
C ALA A 15 -21.28 0.67 4.96
N GLU A 16 -22.41 -0.02 4.83
CA GLU A 16 -23.06 -0.85 5.86
C GLU A 16 -22.40 -2.23 5.99
N GLU A 17 -22.46 -2.80 7.20
CA GLU A 17 -21.76 -4.01 7.66
C GLU A 17 -22.29 -5.30 7.02
N SER A 18 -21.40 -6.17 6.54
CA SER A 18 -21.72 -7.57 6.23
C SER A 18 -20.64 -8.52 6.75
N ASP A 19 -21.07 -9.60 7.41
CA ASP A 19 -20.25 -10.61 8.07
C ASP A 19 -19.54 -11.55 7.08
N TYR A 20 -18.20 -11.52 7.07
CA TYR A 20 -17.37 -12.47 6.33
C TYR A 20 -16.59 -13.38 7.29
N ARG A 21 -16.63 -14.71 7.06
CA ARG A 21 -15.80 -15.71 7.76
C ARG A 21 -14.54 -16.04 6.94
N TYR A 22 -13.35 -15.95 7.56
CA TYR A 22 -12.08 -16.30 6.93
C TYR A 22 -11.24 -17.33 7.71
N LYS A 23 -10.40 -18.05 6.96
CA LYS A 23 -9.38 -19.00 7.45
C LYS A 23 -8.12 -18.24 7.91
N LYS A 24 -7.56 -18.65 9.05
CA LYS A 24 -6.34 -18.06 9.66
C LYS A 24 -5.12 -18.21 8.75
N SER A 25 -4.47 -17.11 8.38
CA SER A 25 -3.16 -17.10 7.72
C SER A 25 -2.04 -17.41 8.72
N LYS A 26 -0.99 -18.11 8.28
CA LYS A 26 0.18 -18.44 9.10
C LYS A 26 1.02 -17.18 9.40
N PRO A 27 1.67 -17.09 10.57
CA PRO A 27 2.52 -15.95 10.94
C PRO A 27 3.66 -15.77 9.92
N VAL A 28 3.91 -14.53 9.54
CA VAL A 28 5.02 -14.13 8.67
C VAL A 28 6.32 -14.44 9.40
N THR A 29 7.08 -15.42 8.91
CA THR A 29 8.43 -15.70 9.38
C THR A 29 9.31 -14.48 9.13
N ALA A 30 9.90 -13.95 10.21
CA ALA A 30 10.76 -12.77 10.18
C ALA A 30 11.99 -13.02 9.28
N MET A 31 11.99 -12.49 8.06
CA MET A 31 13.23 -12.30 7.31
C MET A 31 13.97 -11.11 7.93
N LYS A 32 15.26 -11.30 8.25
CA LYS A 32 16.13 -10.32 8.92
C LYS A 32 16.06 -8.95 8.25
N ALA A 33 15.49 -7.95 8.93
CA ALA A 33 15.60 -6.55 8.51
C ALA A 33 17.02 -6.05 8.78
N LYS A 34 17.65 -5.40 7.79
CA LYS A 34 18.97 -4.73 7.91
C LYS A 34 18.77 -3.45 8.74
N ARG A 35 18.83 -3.60 10.05
CA ARG A 35 18.72 -2.51 11.02
C ARG A 35 20.10 -2.20 11.60
N ASP A 36 20.35 -0.96 12.02
CA ASP A 36 21.57 -0.59 12.72
C ASP A 36 21.55 -1.03 14.19
N GLU A 37 22.59 -0.68 14.95
CA GLU A 37 22.74 -1.05 16.36
C GLU A 37 21.63 -0.49 17.25
N GLU A 38 21.02 0.63 16.85
CA GLU A 38 19.91 1.28 17.54
C GLU A 38 18.53 0.82 17.02
N GLY A 39 18.50 -0.06 16.01
CA GLY A 39 17.27 -0.60 15.44
C GLY A 39 16.62 0.30 14.38
N PHE A 40 17.32 1.32 13.87
CA PHE A 40 16.85 2.09 12.71
C PHE A 40 17.05 1.34 11.42
N PHE A 41 16.20 1.62 10.44
CA PHE A 41 16.31 1.02 9.12
C PHE A 41 17.57 1.53 8.41
N ILE A 42 18.35 0.61 7.82
CA ILE A 42 19.49 0.96 6.98
C ILE A 42 19.04 1.00 5.52
N PRO A 43 18.92 2.19 4.90
CA PRO A 43 18.53 2.32 3.51
C PRO A 43 19.58 1.74 2.58
N TRP A 44 19.20 0.65 1.91
CA TRP A 44 20.11 -0.16 1.13
C TRP A 44 20.47 0.55 -0.18
N ALA A 45 19.49 1.13 -0.86
CA ALA A 45 19.68 1.83 -2.13
C ALA A 45 20.32 3.21 -1.99
N MET A 46 20.24 3.87 -0.82
CA MET A 46 20.79 5.23 -0.66
C MET A 46 22.31 5.26 -0.46
N PHE A 47 22.90 4.25 0.19
CA PHE A 47 24.33 4.28 0.58
C PHE A 47 25.12 3.01 0.23
N ARG A 48 24.50 2.02 -0.43
CA ARG A 48 25.20 0.83 -0.99
C ARG A 48 24.73 0.54 -2.42
N PRO A 49 25.08 1.42 -3.39
CA PRO A 49 24.76 1.19 -4.78
C PRO A 49 25.51 -0.08 -5.22
N ILE A 50 24.83 -1.19 -5.51
CA ILE A 50 25.46 -2.40 -6.07
C ILE A 50 26.41 -3.15 -5.09
N GLY A 51 26.04 -3.25 -3.81
CA GLY A 51 26.63 -4.24 -2.90
C GLY A 51 28.02 -3.93 -2.33
N GLU A 52 28.67 -2.86 -2.79
CA GLU A 52 29.92 -2.34 -2.23
C GLU A 52 29.66 -1.04 -1.44
N LYS A 53 30.53 -0.74 -0.46
CA LYS A 53 30.49 0.53 0.30
C LYS A 53 31.27 1.58 -0.50
N GLY A 54 30.68 2.75 -0.74
CA GLY A 54 31.36 3.85 -1.44
C GLY A 54 30.39 4.91 -1.96
N LEU A 55 30.92 6.06 -2.38
CA LEU A 55 30.13 7.08 -3.08
C LEU A 55 29.71 6.54 -4.46
N LEU A 56 28.53 6.91 -4.95
CA LEU A 56 27.99 6.47 -6.25
C LEU A 56 29.00 6.62 -7.41
N CYS A 57 29.86 7.64 -7.36
CA CYS A 57 30.90 7.90 -8.35
C CYS A 57 32.03 6.87 -8.39
N GLU A 58 32.26 6.13 -7.30
CA GLU A 58 33.34 5.14 -7.17
C GLU A 58 32.95 3.77 -7.76
N LEU A 59 31.66 3.54 -7.98
CA LEU A 59 31.08 2.24 -8.38
C LEU A 59 30.59 2.21 -9.84
N PHE A 60 30.87 3.27 -10.60
CA PHE A 60 30.45 3.40 -11.98
C PHE A 60 31.41 2.69 -12.93
N GLY A 61 30.86 1.98 -13.93
CA GLY A 61 31.69 1.31 -14.93
C GLY A 61 32.62 2.27 -15.69
N ALA A 62 33.73 1.74 -16.18
CA ALA A 62 34.82 2.54 -16.76
C ALA A 62 34.44 3.39 -18.00
N ASN A 63 33.32 3.09 -18.67
CA ASN A 63 32.88 3.80 -19.88
C ASN A 63 31.49 4.45 -19.72
N PRO A 64 31.18 5.53 -20.46
CA PRO A 64 29.93 6.29 -20.33
C PRO A 64 28.65 5.45 -20.47
N ILE A 65 28.63 4.44 -21.36
CA ILE A 65 27.47 3.57 -21.57
C ILE A 65 27.16 2.78 -20.30
N ARG A 66 28.20 2.23 -19.67
CA ARG A 66 28.07 1.46 -18.44
C ARG A 66 27.65 2.35 -17.27
N ARG A 67 28.25 3.55 -17.13
CA ARG A 67 27.84 4.53 -16.11
C ARG A 67 26.37 4.89 -16.23
N ALA A 68 25.88 5.11 -17.44
CA ALA A 68 24.47 5.42 -17.68
C ALA A 68 23.55 4.24 -17.31
N ALA A 69 23.99 3.00 -17.54
CA ALA A 69 23.24 1.81 -17.11
C ALA A 69 23.20 1.66 -15.58
N ASP A 70 24.34 1.85 -14.91
CA ASP A 70 24.45 1.77 -13.45
C ASP A 70 23.59 2.87 -12.78
N LEU A 71 23.59 4.10 -13.33
CA LEU A 71 22.72 5.19 -12.88
C LEU A 71 21.23 4.85 -13.00
N ARG A 72 20.81 4.26 -14.14
CA ARG A 72 19.42 3.82 -14.33
C ARG A 72 19.02 2.75 -13.32
N MET A 73 19.87 1.75 -13.12
CA MET A 73 19.63 0.67 -12.17
C MET A 73 19.50 1.18 -10.73
N ASN A 74 20.39 2.08 -10.29
CA ASN A 74 20.33 2.64 -8.95
C ASN A 74 19.07 3.49 -8.72
N ARG A 75 18.69 4.29 -9.72
CA ARG A 75 17.43 5.04 -9.67
C ARG A 75 16.21 4.11 -9.55
N ASP A 76 16.20 3.01 -10.31
CA ASP A 76 15.09 2.05 -10.27
C ASP A 76 15.02 1.31 -8.93
N LEU A 77 16.17 1.03 -8.30
CA LEU A 77 16.22 0.48 -6.93
C LEU A 77 15.71 1.50 -5.90
N LEU A 78 16.18 2.75 -5.96
CA LEU A 78 15.75 3.81 -5.06
C LEU A 78 14.24 4.07 -5.15
N MET A 79 13.68 4.09 -6.36
CA MET A 79 12.25 4.23 -6.58
C MET A 79 11.45 3.11 -5.90
N LYS A 80 11.92 1.86 -6.00
CA LYS A 80 11.24 0.72 -5.37
C LYS A 80 11.35 0.78 -3.84
N GLU A 81 12.53 1.15 -3.32
CA GLU A 81 12.73 1.33 -1.87
C GLU A 81 11.83 2.44 -1.31
N ALA A 82 11.73 3.58 -2.01
CA ALA A 82 10.83 4.67 -1.64
C ALA A 82 9.36 4.22 -1.61
N TYR A 83 8.92 3.47 -2.63
CA TYR A 83 7.57 2.91 -2.64
C TYR A 83 7.34 1.89 -1.50
N GLU A 84 8.32 1.03 -1.24
CA GLU A 84 8.24 0.06 -0.14
C GLU A 84 8.17 0.74 1.23
N HIS A 85 8.82 1.88 1.42
CA HIS A 85 8.72 2.67 2.65
C HIS A 85 7.35 3.30 2.86
N GLU A 86 6.75 3.86 1.82
CA GLU A 86 5.38 4.38 1.91
C GLU A 86 4.39 3.25 2.25
N VAL A 87 4.59 2.06 1.67
CA VAL A 87 3.81 0.87 2.01
C VAL A 87 4.08 0.41 3.45
N GLU A 88 5.33 0.43 3.92
CA GLU A 88 5.69 0.11 5.30
C GLU A 88 5.01 1.08 6.28
N LEU A 89 5.01 2.38 5.98
CA LEU A 89 4.34 3.40 6.77
C LEU A 89 2.83 3.13 6.85
N LEU A 90 2.18 2.80 5.74
CA LEU A 90 0.77 2.38 5.74
C LEU A 90 0.53 1.17 6.65
N MET A 91 1.43 0.19 6.60
CA MET A 91 1.35 -1.02 7.44
C MET A 91 1.56 -0.71 8.93
N CYS A 92 2.44 0.23 9.26
CA CYS A 92 2.60 0.76 10.61
C CYS A 92 1.32 1.41 11.12
N HIS A 93 0.62 2.21 10.30
CA HIS A 93 -0.67 2.80 10.68
C HIS A 93 -1.75 1.73 10.94
N ILE A 94 -1.82 0.69 10.11
CA ILE A 94 -2.72 -0.45 10.34
C ILE A 94 -2.39 -1.13 11.67
N ARG A 95 -1.11 -1.41 11.94
CA ARG A 95 -0.69 -2.04 13.20
C ARG A 95 -0.93 -1.14 14.41
N ALA A 96 -0.72 0.16 14.29
CA ALA A 96 -1.02 1.12 15.34
C ALA A 96 -2.51 1.07 15.68
N SER A 97 -3.42 1.04 14.69
CA SER A 97 -4.86 0.95 14.94
C SER A 97 -5.25 -0.30 15.76
N GLU A 98 -4.58 -1.44 15.52
CA GLU A 98 -4.74 -2.65 16.32
C GLU A 98 -4.31 -2.44 17.78
N LEU A 99 -3.13 -1.85 17.99
CA LEU A 99 -2.61 -1.57 19.32
C LEU A 99 -3.55 -0.66 20.10
N TRP A 100 -4.06 0.40 19.47
CA TRP A 100 -5.05 1.29 20.09
C TRP A 100 -6.32 0.54 20.50
N MET A 101 -6.88 -0.30 19.61
CA MET A 101 -8.08 -1.08 19.93
C MET A 101 -7.84 -2.06 21.07
N GLN A 102 -6.72 -2.77 21.07
CA GLN A 102 -6.35 -3.70 22.14
C GLN A 102 -6.18 -2.98 23.48
N GLN A 103 -5.54 -1.80 23.48
CA GLN A 103 -5.41 -0.98 24.69
C GLN A 103 -6.77 -0.57 25.26
N GLU A 104 -7.72 -0.18 24.40
CA GLU A 104 -9.09 0.13 24.85
C GLU A 104 -9.80 -1.10 25.40
N PHE A 105 -9.68 -2.28 24.77
CA PHE A 105 -10.25 -3.51 25.30
C PHE A 105 -9.66 -3.88 26.67
N CYS A 106 -8.36 -3.71 26.87
CA CYS A 106 -7.74 -3.91 28.18
C CYS A 106 -8.24 -2.92 29.23
N LYS A 107 -8.47 -1.64 28.89
CA LYS A 107 -9.05 -0.65 29.81
C LYS A 107 -10.48 -1.02 30.21
N GLU A 108 -11.28 -1.47 29.25
CA GLU A 108 -12.64 -1.97 29.49
C GLU A 108 -12.64 -3.16 30.48
N GLU A 109 -11.73 -4.12 30.30
CA GLU A 109 -11.58 -5.28 31.18
C GLU A 109 -11.11 -4.88 32.58
N GLN A 110 -10.11 -4.01 32.68
CA GLN A 110 -9.63 -3.48 33.96
C GLN A 110 -10.74 -2.75 34.71
N ALA A 111 -11.55 -1.94 34.02
CA ALA A 111 -12.69 -1.28 34.63
C ALA A 111 -13.71 -2.30 35.16
N MET A 112 -13.96 -3.38 34.42
CA MET A 112 -14.87 -4.45 34.86
C MET A 112 -14.35 -5.16 36.11
N GLU A 113 -13.05 -5.45 36.19
CA GLU A 113 -12.45 -6.03 37.39
C GLU A 113 -12.59 -5.11 38.61
N LEU A 114 -12.42 -3.78 38.43
CA LEU A 114 -12.59 -2.80 39.51
C LEU A 114 -14.04 -2.73 39.98
N TYR A 115 -15.00 -2.81 39.05
CA TYR A 115 -16.43 -2.85 39.37
C TYR A 115 -16.79 -4.12 40.16
N GLN A 116 -16.29 -5.29 39.74
CA GLN A 116 -16.51 -6.56 40.47
C GLN A 116 -15.89 -6.55 41.87
N LYS A 117 -14.80 -5.81 42.07
CA LYS A 117 -14.17 -5.60 43.39
C LYS A 117 -14.82 -4.46 44.20
N SER A 118 -15.96 -3.92 43.75
CA SER A 118 -16.68 -2.80 44.36
C SER A 118 -15.84 -1.53 44.53
N LYS A 119 -14.78 -1.36 43.74
CA LYS A 119 -13.89 -0.18 43.77
C LYS A 119 -14.44 1.00 42.98
N ILE A 120 -15.38 0.75 42.06
CA ILE A 120 -16.10 1.77 41.30
C ILE A 120 -17.61 1.46 41.35
N GLN A 121 -18.43 2.51 41.34
CA GLN A 121 -19.89 2.38 41.47
C GLN A 121 -20.60 2.10 40.14
N ASN A 122 -20.08 2.65 39.02
CA ASN A 122 -20.74 2.56 37.73
C ASN A 122 -20.30 1.32 36.97
N MET A 123 -21.25 0.57 36.43
CA MET A 123 -20.98 -0.58 35.57
C MET A 123 -20.32 -0.11 34.25
N PRO A 124 -19.12 -0.59 33.92
CA PRO A 124 -18.42 -0.20 32.71
C PRO A 124 -19.09 -0.82 31.47
N LYS A 125 -19.04 -0.09 30.36
CA LYS A 125 -19.53 -0.57 29.06
C LYS A 125 -18.43 -1.40 28.40
N LEU A 126 -18.69 -2.71 28.25
CA LEU A 126 -17.81 -3.61 27.54
C LEU A 126 -18.18 -3.67 26.06
N THR A 127 -17.18 -3.64 25.19
CA THR A 127 -17.35 -4.04 23.81
C THR A 127 -17.56 -5.56 23.75
N PRO A 128 -18.67 -6.06 23.17
CA PRO A 128 -18.91 -7.50 23.10
C PRO A 128 -17.82 -8.24 22.31
N ASP A 129 -17.46 -9.45 22.74
CA ASP A 129 -16.40 -10.26 22.11
C ASP A 129 -16.58 -10.45 20.60
N GLY A 130 -17.83 -10.62 20.15
CA GLY A 130 -18.14 -10.71 18.71
C GLY A 130 -17.72 -9.45 17.95
N LYS A 131 -17.98 -8.27 18.51
CA LYS A 131 -17.59 -6.98 17.92
C LYS A 131 -16.08 -6.76 17.98
N ARG A 132 -15.43 -7.12 19.09
CA ARG A 132 -13.96 -7.07 19.22
C ARG A 132 -13.29 -7.90 18.13
N LYS A 133 -13.80 -9.11 17.89
CA LYS A 133 -13.31 -10.00 16.85
C LYS A 133 -13.48 -9.41 15.44
N ILE A 134 -14.66 -8.88 15.11
CA ILE A 134 -14.91 -8.24 13.80
C ILE A 134 -13.91 -7.10 13.55
N LEU A 135 -13.66 -6.26 14.56
CA LEU A 135 -12.70 -5.15 14.46
C LEU A 135 -11.26 -5.63 14.20
N LEU A 136 -10.80 -6.64 14.94
CA LEU A 136 -9.45 -7.21 14.77
C LEU A 136 -9.30 -7.98 13.45
N ASP A 137 -10.35 -8.68 13.02
CA ASP A 137 -10.40 -9.36 11.73
C ASP A 137 -10.28 -8.33 10.59
N ALA A 138 -10.92 -7.16 10.70
CA ALA A 138 -10.81 -6.09 9.71
C ALA A 138 -9.38 -5.50 9.62
N VAL A 139 -8.65 -5.37 10.73
CA VAL A 139 -7.23 -4.96 10.71
C VAL A 139 -6.38 -5.99 9.98
N THR A 140 -6.53 -7.25 10.35
CA THR A 140 -5.79 -8.37 9.75
C THR A 140 -6.06 -8.44 8.25
N TRP A 141 -7.30 -8.20 7.86
CA TRP A 141 -7.72 -8.15 6.48
C TRP A 141 -7.01 -7.03 5.70
N LYS A 142 -6.95 -5.80 6.24
CA LYS A 142 -6.21 -4.68 5.61
C LYS A 142 -4.73 -5.02 5.41
N TYR A 143 -4.09 -5.59 6.44
CA TYR A 143 -2.69 -6.03 6.37
C TYR A 143 -2.47 -7.01 5.21
N ASN A 144 -3.32 -8.02 5.11
CA ASN A 144 -3.24 -9.04 4.06
C ASN A 144 -3.46 -8.45 2.66
N CYS A 145 -4.43 -7.53 2.52
CA CYS A 145 -4.71 -6.85 1.28
C CYS A 145 -3.49 -6.04 0.78
N VAL A 146 -2.85 -5.26 1.66
CA VAL A 146 -1.64 -4.51 1.31
C VAL A 146 -0.53 -5.46 0.82
N GLN A 147 -0.26 -6.53 1.56
CA GLN A 147 0.78 -7.50 1.18
C GLN A 147 0.48 -8.14 -0.19
N GLN A 148 -0.78 -8.48 -0.45
CA GLN A 148 -1.21 -9.12 -1.69
C GLN A 148 -1.06 -8.19 -2.89
N TYR A 149 -1.41 -6.91 -2.75
CA TYR A 149 -1.57 -6.01 -3.90
C TYR A 149 -0.41 -5.02 -4.11
N LYS A 150 0.47 -4.78 -3.13
CA LYS A 150 1.56 -3.79 -3.23
C LYS A 150 2.39 -3.91 -4.51
N LYS A 151 2.76 -5.13 -4.91
CA LYS A 151 3.59 -5.36 -6.11
C LYS A 151 2.81 -5.11 -7.40
N ILE A 152 1.56 -5.57 -7.44
CA ILE A 152 0.73 -5.50 -8.65
C ILE A 152 0.30 -4.05 -8.89
N CYS A 153 -0.01 -3.28 -7.85
CA CYS A 153 -0.32 -1.85 -7.96
C CYS A 153 0.86 -1.06 -8.55
N PHE A 154 2.09 -1.38 -8.13
CA PHE A 154 3.29 -0.78 -8.71
C PHE A 154 3.44 -1.09 -10.19
N GLN A 155 3.29 -2.38 -10.57
CA GLN A 155 3.36 -2.81 -11.96
C GLN A 155 2.26 -2.19 -12.82
N PHE A 156 1.06 -2.03 -12.25
CA PHE A 156 -0.06 -1.36 -12.90
C PHE A 156 0.25 0.11 -13.18
N ALA A 157 0.76 0.86 -12.20
CA ALA A 157 1.20 2.24 -12.41
C ALA A 157 2.29 2.34 -13.49
N GLU A 158 3.30 1.47 -13.47
CA GLU A 158 4.33 1.44 -14.53
C GLU A 158 3.73 1.18 -15.91
N ALA A 159 2.79 0.23 -16.02
CA ALA A 159 2.13 -0.12 -17.28
C ALA A 159 1.33 1.06 -17.84
N VAL A 160 0.54 1.73 -16.99
CA VAL A 160 -0.29 2.86 -17.41
C VAL A 160 0.57 4.05 -17.83
N ILE A 161 1.61 4.40 -17.06
CA ILE A 161 2.51 5.49 -17.42
C ILE A 161 3.28 5.18 -18.70
N ALA A 162 3.73 3.93 -18.87
CA ALA A 162 4.40 3.52 -20.09
C ALA A 162 3.47 3.61 -21.31
N ARG A 163 2.18 3.29 -21.16
CA ARG A 163 1.18 3.43 -22.23
C ARG A 163 1.03 4.89 -22.67
N ASP A 164 0.84 5.78 -21.70
CA ASP A 164 0.69 7.22 -21.94
C ASP A 164 1.91 7.82 -22.65
N LYS A 165 3.12 7.49 -22.17
CA LYS A 165 4.37 8.01 -22.76
C LYS A 165 4.73 7.38 -24.11
N SER A 166 4.31 6.15 -24.39
CA SER A 166 4.62 5.46 -25.66
C SER A 166 3.60 5.77 -26.78
N GLN A 167 2.72 6.76 -26.62
CA GLN A 167 1.66 7.09 -27.60
C GLN A 167 0.89 5.85 -28.10
N ASN A 168 0.52 4.92 -27.20
CA ASN A 168 -0.19 3.70 -27.58
C ASN A 168 0.47 2.85 -28.68
N LEU A 169 1.81 2.85 -28.81
CA LEU A 169 2.53 1.82 -29.56
C LEU A 169 2.12 0.45 -29.00
N GLY A 170 1.29 -0.26 -29.77
CA GLY A 170 0.44 -1.35 -29.30
C GLY A 170 1.23 -2.47 -28.64
N ASN A 171 1.16 -2.54 -27.31
CA ASN A 171 1.65 -3.67 -26.54
C ASN A 171 0.44 -4.43 -25.98
N THR A 172 -0.03 -5.43 -26.73
CA THR A 172 -1.24 -6.21 -26.41
C THR A 172 -1.16 -6.84 -25.01
N ASN A 173 0.02 -7.27 -24.58
CA ASN A 173 0.22 -7.85 -23.24
C ASN A 173 0.03 -6.81 -22.13
N ARG A 174 0.48 -5.57 -22.37
CA ARG A 174 0.33 -4.46 -21.42
C ARG A 174 -1.13 -4.05 -21.29
N GLU A 175 -1.84 -3.88 -22.41
CA GLU A 175 -3.28 -3.56 -22.38
C GLU A 175 -4.07 -4.67 -21.69
N HIS A 176 -3.79 -5.93 -22.03
CA HIS A 176 -4.44 -7.08 -21.39
C HIS A 176 -4.21 -7.10 -19.87
N PHE A 177 -2.99 -6.81 -19.41
CA PHE A 177 -2.68 -6.71 -17.99
C PHE A 177 -3.45 -5.57 -17.30
N ILE A 178 -3.51 -4.39 -17.91
CA ILE A 178 -4.27 -3.23 -17.40
C ILE A 178 -5.75 -3.59 -17.26
N GLU A 179 -6.36 -4.17 -18.30
CA GLU A 179 -7.76 -4.59 -18.30
C GLU A 179 -8.06 -5.65 -17.23
N GLN A 180 -7.22 -6.67 -17.10
CA GLN A 180 -7.38 -7.71 -16.08
C GLN A 180 -7.29 -7.13 -14.66
N PHE A 181 -6.36 -6.21 -14.43
CA PHE A 181 -6.24 -5.55 -13.14
C PHE A 181 -7.49 -4.74 -12.79
N ILE A 182 -7.99 -3.93 -13.73
CA ILE A 182 -9.21 -3.14 -13.55
C ILE A 182 -10.41 -4.04 -13.26
N LYS A 183 -10.58 -5.12 -14.03
CA LYS A 183 -11.68 -6.09 -13.81
C LYS A 183 -11.62 -6.66 -12.39
N LYS A 184 -10.44 -7.12 -11.96
CA LYS A 184 -10.25 -7.69 -10.63
C LYS A 184 -10.49 -6.66 -9.53
N ALA A 185 -10.04 -5.42 -9.73
CA ALA A 185 -10.22 -4.32 -8.79
C ALA A 185 -11.70 -3.96 -8.61
N ASN A 186 -12.48 -4.01 -9.68
CA ASN A 186 -13.92 -3.78 -9.70
C ASN A 186 -14.76 -4.88 -9.02
N GLU A 187 -14.21 -6.08 -8.91
CA GLU A 187 -14.82 -7.21 -8.19
C GLU A 187 -14.58 -7.15 -6.67
N LEU A 188 -13.71 -6.25 -6.21
CA LEU A 188 -13.39 -6.11 -4.79
C LEU A 188 -14.45 -5.28 -4.03
N PRO A 189 -14.74 -5.63 -2.77
CA PRO A 189 -15.48 -4.77 -1.85
C PRO A 189 -14.88 -3.36 -1.77
N GLU A 190 -15.72 -2.35 -1.51
CA GLU A 190 -15.31 -0.94 -1.55
C GLU A 190 -14.12 -0.62 -0.64
N ALA A 191 -14.13 -1.14 0.60
CA ALA A 191 -13.03 -0.94 1.54
C ALA A 191 -11.69 -1.46 0.99
N ASN A 192 -11.73 -2.54 0.22
CA ASN A 192 -10.56 -3.17 -0.38
C ASN A 192 -10.07 -2.38 -1.59
N ARG A 193 -11.03 -1.88 -2.36
CA ARG A 193 -10.77 -1.02 -3.52
C ARG A 193 -10.08 0.28 -3.10
N ARG A 194 -10.54 0.92 -2.02
CA ARG A 194 -9.91 2.13 -1.45
C ARG A 194 -8.44 1.89 -1.04
N LEU A 195 -8.14 0.72 -0.51
CA LEU A 195 -6.76 0.38 -0.14
C LEU A 195 -5.90 0.13 -1.39
N LEU A 196 -6.46 -0.50 -2.40
CA LEU A 196 -5.83 -0.71 -3.70
C LEU A 196 -5.52 0.63 -4.40
N ASP A 197 -6.44 1.59 -4.31
CA ASP A 197 -6.26 2.97 -4.79
C ASP A 197 -5.09 3.65 -4.14
N LEU A 198 -5.04 3.63 -2.81
CA LEU A 198 -3.95 4.23 -2.08
C LEU A 198 -2.60 3.66 -2.53
N LEU A 199 -2.50 2.33 -2.70
CA LEU A 199 -1.27 1.69 -3.20
C LEU A 199 -0.93 2.10 -4.63
N TYR A 200 -1.95 2.21 -5.51
CA TYR A 200 -1.78 2.65 -6.88
C TYR A 200 -1.32 4.12 -6.95
N GLU A 201 -1.96 5.02 -6.21
CA GLU A 201 -1.64 6.45 -6.15
C GLU A 201 -0.23 6.67 -5.58
N THR A 202 0.13 5.96 -4.51
CA THR A 202 1.49 5.98 -3.96
C THR A 202 2.49 5.50 -5.01
N ALA A 203 2.21 4.41 -5.73
CA ALA A 203 3.10 3.93 -6.78
C ALA A 203 3.23 4.95 -7.93
N TRP A 204 2.11 5.54 -8.38
CA TRP A 204 2.06 6.56 -9.41
C TRP A 204 2.95 7.75 -9.04
N HIS A 205 2.76 8.31 -7.86
CA HIS A 205 3.52 9.44 -7.36
C HIS A 205 5.02 9.12 -7.30
N THR A 206 5.38 7.98 -6.70
CA THR A 206 6.78 7.55 -6.58
C THR A 206 7.44 7.35 -7.95
N ILE A 207 6.74 6.80 -8.94
CA ILE A 207 7.28 6.65 -10.29
C ILE A 207 7.55 8.02 -10.94
N TYR A 208 6.62 8.97 -10.86
CA TYR A 208 6.83 10.31 -11.43
C TYR A 208 8.00 11.05 -10.79
N VAL A 209 8.09 11.02 -9.46
CA VAL A 209 9.16 11.69 -8.72
C VAL A 209 10.51 11.06 -9.02
N PHE A 210 10.66 9.74 -8.85
CA PHE A 210 11.97 9.10 -8.90
C PHE A 210 12.41 8.68 -10.30
N LYS A 211 11.51 8.17 -11.15
CA LYS A 211 11.86 7.71 -12.50
C LYS A 211 11.96 8.86 -13.49
N TYR A 212 11.06 9.84 -13.36
CA TYR A 212 10.92 10.95 -14.30
C TYR A 212 11.39 12.30 -13.76
N GLY A 213 11.83 12.39 -12.50
CA GLY A 213 12.35 13.64 -11.92
C GLY A 213 11.29 14.74 -11.83
N THR A 214 10.00 14.35 -11.73
CA THR A 214 8.91 15.31 -11.63
C THR A 214 8.87 15.84 -10.20
N ALA A 215 8.83 17.16 -10.04
CA ALA A 215 8.67 17.74 -8.71
C ALA A 215 7.34 17.25 -8.08
N PRO A 216 7.27 16.95 -6.77
CA PRO A 216 6.09 16.38 -6.13
C PRO A 216 4.79 17.16 -6.42
N GLU A 217 4.87 18.49 -6.41
CA GLU A 217 3.76 19.40 -6.68
C GLU A 217 3.32 19.45 -8.16
N LYS A 218 4.10 18.84 -9.06
CA LYS A 218 3.85 18.79 -10.51
C LYS A 218 3.52 17.39 -10.99
N VAL A 219 3.38 16.41 -10.09
CA VAL A 219 2.97 15.06 -10.45
C VAL A 219 1.56 15.13 -11.06
N PRO A 220 1.34 14.60 -12.28
CA PRO A 220 0.01 14.61 -12.87
C PRO A 220 -0.94 13.76 -12.05
N ALA A 221 -2.23 14.07 -12.12
CA ALA A 221 -3.27 13.27 -11.49
C ALA A 221 -3.14 11.79 -11.94
N PRO A 222 -3.33 10.82 -11.03
CA PRO A 222 -3.37 9.41 -11.39
C PRO A 222 -4.37 9.16 -12.50
N TRP A 223 -4.00 8.26 -13.42
CA TRP A 223 -4.91 7.88 -14.48
C TRP A 223 -5.99 6.96 -13.91
N TYR A 224 -7.22 7.45 -13.96
CA TYR A 224 -8.41 6.64 -13.79
C TYR A 224 -9.11 6.59 -15.15
N ASP A 225 -9.56 5.42 -15.56
CA ASP A 225 -10.28 5.27 -16.82
C ASP A 225 -11.58 6.08 -16.79
N ARG A 226 -11.78 7.00 -17.75
CA ARG A 226 -13.06 7.68 -17.95
C ARG A 226 -13.82 6.95 -19.05
N MET A 227 -14.90 6.26 -18.71
CA MET A 227 -15.94 5.92 -19.69
C MET A 227 -17.27 6.49 -19.22
N GLY A 228 -17.65 7.65 -19.77
CA GLY A 228 -18.94 8.29 -19.46
C GLY A 228 -19.00 9.80 -19.71
N GLY A 229 -18.59 10.26 -20.89
CA GLY A 229 -19.20 11.46 -21.47
C GLY A 229 -20.54 11.04 -22.03
N VAL A 230 -21.60 11.74 -21.68
CA VAL A 230 -22.88 11.66 -22.39
C VAL A 230 -22.58 12.05 -23.84
N GLU A 231 -22.62 11.09 -24.77
CA GLU A 231 -22.97 11.44 -26.15
C GLU A 231 -24.36 12.08 -26.07
N LYS A 232 -24.42 13.37 -26.43
CA LYS A 232 -25.69 14.07 -26.62
C LYS A 232 -26.47 13.42 -27.75
#